data_AF-A0A2E8WSA0-F1
#
_entry.id   AF-A0A2E8WSA0-F1
#
_cell.length_a   1.000
_cell.length_b   1.000
_cell.length_c   1.000
_cell.angle_alpha   90.00
_cell.angle_beta   90.00
_cell.angle_gamma   90.00
#
_symmetry.space_group_name_H-M   'P 1'
#
loop_
_entity.id
_entity.type
_entity.pdbx_description
1 polymer ?
#
loop_
_entity_poly.entity_id
_entity_poly.type
_entity_poly.pdbx_seq_one_letter_code
_entity_poly.pdbx_strand_id
1 'polypeptide(L)'
;MLKTASAQDWLDAVLGSFDEFLLDHAANERKASAMAMSMVAHYPDRPRLVTEMIDLALEEMNHFRQVYRLIEARGLMLTADDKDPYVNALRRRMDKTREPYLLDRLL
;
A
#
# COMPACT_ATOMS: atom_id res chain seq x y z
N MET A 1 -14.54 0.72 10.77
CA MET A 1 -14.82 -0.66 10.31
C MET A 1 -15.23 -0.61 8.85
N LEU A 2 -14.83 -1.62 8.07
CA LEU A 2 -15.23 -1.76 6.67
C LEU A 2 -16.76 -1.95 6.55
N LYS A 3 -17.35 -1.40 5.49
CA LYS A 3 -18.82 -1.41 5.29
C LYS A 3 -19.36 -2.69 4.66
N THR A 4 -18.52 -3.43 3.97
CA THR A 4 -18.89 -4.67 3.28
C THR A 4 -17.72 -5.64 3.32
N ALA A 5 -18.02 -6.94 3.30
CA ALA A 5 -17.04 -7.98 3.06
C ALA A 5 -16.61 -8.00 1.58
N SER A 6 -15.43 -8.58 1.31
CA SER A 6 -15.00 -8.90 -0.05
C SER A 6 -15.95 -9.88 -0.72
N ALA A 7 -16.24 -9.68 -2.00
CA ALA A 7 -17.12 -10.56 -2.76
C ALA A 7 -16.44 -11.91 -3.07
N GLN A 8 -17.23 -12.98 -3.19
CA GLN A 8 -16.72 -14.30 -3.59
C GLN A 8 -16.07 -14.25 -4.98
N ASP A 9 -16.67 -13.53 -5.93
CA ASP A 9 -16.14 -13.37 -7.28
C ASP A 9 -14.72 -12.75 -7.30
N TRP A 10 -14.39 -11.91 -6.32
CA TRP A 10 -13.03 -11.37 -6.16
C TRP A 10 -12.05 -12.46 -5.72
N LEU A 11 -12.45 -13.30 -4.77
CA LEU A 11 -11.63 -14.42 -4.33
C LEU A 11 -11.40 -15.42 -5.46
N ASP A 12 -12.45 -15.74 -6.21
CA ASP A 12 -12.37 -16.65 -7.36
C ASP A 12 -11.42 -16.10 -8.44
N ALA A 13 -11.44 -14.79 -8.69
CA ALA A 13 -10.51 -14.13 -9.60
C ALA A 13 -9.04 -14.20 -9.11
N VAL A 14 -8.81 -13.94 -7.82
CA VAL A 14 -7.47 -14.05 -7.21
C VAL A 14 -6.92 -15.47 -7.30
N LEU A 15 -7.75 -16.47 -7.02
CA LEU A 15 -7.35 -17.88 -7.12
C LEU A 15 -7.15 -18.33 -8.57
N GLY A 16 -7.88 -17.75 -9.51
CA GLY A 16 -7.72 -18.01 -10.95
C GLY A 16 -6.42 -17.46 -11.55
N SER A 17 -5.92 -16.33 -11.02
CA SER A 17 -4.70 -15.65 -11.50
C SER A 17 -3.77 -15.25 -10.35
N PHE A 18 -3.35 -16.23 -9.55
CA PHE A 18 -2.61 -15.95 -8.31
C PHE A 18 -1.24 -15.27 -8.54
N ASP A 19 -0.58 -15.55 -9.66
CA ASP A 19 0.72 -14.93 -9.98
C ASP A 19 0.57 -13.43 -10.26
N GLU A 20 -0.50 -13.01 -10.94
CA GLU A 20 -0.81 -11.59 -11.15
C GLU A 20 -1.12 -10.91 -9.81
N PHE A 21 -1.88 -11.58 -8.94
CA PHE A 21 -2.15 -11.11 -7.59
C PHE A 21 -0.87 -10.90 -6.77
N LEU A 22 0.10 -11.83 -6.84
CA LEU A 22 1.38 -11.68 -6.13
C LEU A 22 2.16 -10.45 -6.60
N LEU A 23 2.17 -10.18 -7.91
CA LEU A 23 2.85 -9.01 -8.48
C LEU A 23 2.18 -7.71 -8.01
N ASP A 24 0.85 -7.63 -8.04
CA ASP A 24 0.11 -6.47 -7.53
C ASP A 24 0.30 -6.29 -6.03
N HIS A 25 0.27 -7.38 -5.26
CA HIS A 25 0.50 -7.37 -3.82
C HIS A 25 1.89 -6.82 -3.48
N ALA A 26 2.93 -7.28 -4.16
CA ALA A 26 4.28 -6.73 -4.00
C ALA A 26 4.33 -5.22 -4.32
N ALA A 27 3.64 -4.77 -5.36
CA ALA A 27 3.54 -3.34 -5.66
C ALA A 27 2.84 -2.57 -4.53
N ASN A 28 1.78 -3.13 -3.94
CA ASN A 28 1.04 -2.53 -2.84
C ASN A 28 1.90 -2.37 -1.58
N GLU A 29 2.67 -3.39 -1.18
CA GLU A 29 3.59 -3.29 -0.04
C GLU A 29 4.65 -2.20 -0.23
N ARG A 30 5.25 -2.15 -1.42
CA ARG A 30 6.23 -1.10 -1.77
C ARG A 30 5.60 0.29 -1.73
N LYS A 31 4.37 0.45 -2.26
CA LYS A 31 3.63 1.71 -2.25
C LYS A 31 3.25 2.14 -0.82
N ALA A 32 2.92 1.21 0.06
CA ALA A 32 2.62 1.48 1.47
C ALA A 32 3.88 2.01 2.19
N SER A 33 5.02 1.34 2.04
CA SER A 33 6.31 1.79 2.59
C SER A 33 6.67 3.20 2.09
N ALA A 34 6.54 3.44 0.78
CA ALA A 34 6.82 4.74 0.17
C ALA A 34 5.85 5.84 0.68
N MET A 35 4.57 5.50 0.89
CA MET A 35 3.59 6.41 1.44
C MET A 35 3.96 6.81 2.87
N ALA A 36 4.34 5.85 3.73
CA ALA A 36 4.78 6.13 5.10
C ALA A 36 6.01 7.06 5.11
N MET A 37 7.02 6.79 4.27
CA MET A 37 8.18 7.68 4.12
C MET A 37 7.83 9.07 3.60
N SER A 38 6.80 9.20 2.75
CA SER A 38 6.32 10.51 2.33
C SER A 38 5.67 11.30 3.49
N MET A 39 5.08 10.63 4.48
CA MET A 39 4.56 11.27 5.69
C MET A 39 5.69 11.80 6.57
N VAL A 40 6.77 11.03 6.72
CA VAL A 40 7.98 11.45 7.44
C VAL A 40 8.56 12.73 6.83
N ALA A 41 8.69 12.76 5.50
CA ALA A 41 9.21 13.94 4.80
C ALA A 41 8.28 15.16 4.90
N HIS A 42 6.96 14.94 4.96
CA HIS A 42 5.97 16.02 4.96
C HIS A 42 5.68 16.59 6.37
N TYR A 43 5.87 15.80 7.44
CA TYR A 43 5.59 16.18 8.83
C TYR A 43 6.78 15.95 9.77
N PRO A 44 7.96 16.54 9.49
CA PRO A 44 9.16 16.33 10.30
C PRO A 44 9.06 16.89 11.73
N ASP A 45 8.12 17.82 11.95
CA ASP A 45 7.84 18.48 13.22
C ASP A 45 6.93 17.65 14.15
N ARG A 46 6.53 16.43 13.75
CA ARG A 46 5.71 15.52 14.55
C ARG A 46 6.48 14.25 14.93
N PRO A 47 7.32 14.27 15.98
CA PRO A 47 8.22 13.16 16.32
C PRO A 47 7.53 11.81 16.48
N ARG A 48 6.35 11.77 17.13
CA ARG A 48 5.58 10.54 17.27
C ARG A 48 5.15 9.97 15.92
N LEU A 49 4.60 10.80 15.04
CA LEU A 49 4.19 10.38 13.70
C LEU A 49 5.41 9.89 12.90
N VAL A 50 6.55 10.58 13.01
CA VAL A 50 7.79 10.18 12.35
C VAL A 50 8.22 8.78 12.79
N THR A 51 8.25 8.49 14.10
CA THR A 51 8.60 7.17 14.61
C THR A 51 7.68 6.08 14.07
N GLU A 52 6.36 6.26 14.23
CA GLU A 52 5.38 5.25 13.77
C GLU A 52 5.43 5.02 12.26
N MET A 53 5.66 6.07 11.46
CA MET A 53 5.77 5.93 10.00
C MET A 53 7.09 5.28 9.56
N ILE A 54 8.19 5.47 10.29
CA ILE A 54 9.44 4.75 10.02
C ILE A 54 9.26 3.26 10.30
N ASP A 55 8.67 2.92 11.45
CA ASP A 55 8.42 1.53 11.84
C ASP A 55 7.50 0.84 10.84
N LEU A 56 6.40 1.51 10.43
CA LEU A 56 5.51 1.04 9.37
C LEU A 56 6.26 0.84 8.04
N ALA A 57 7.08 1.81 7.62
CA ALA A 57 7.82 1.70 6.37
C ALA A 57 8.76 0.49 6.34
N LEU A 58 9.40 0.18 7.48
CA LEU A 58 10.26 -0.99 7.65
C LEU A 58 9.47 -2.30 7.63
N GLU A 59 8.31 -2.34 8.30
CA GLU A 59 7.41 -3.50 8.30
C GLU A 59 6.94 -3.84 6.88
N GLU A 60 6.42 -2.85 6.14
CA GLU A 60 5.94 -3.09 4.77
C GLU A 60 7.07 -3.42 3.79
N MET A 61 8.29 -2.90 4.01
CA MET A 61 9.44 -3.34 3.22
C MET A 61 9.84 -4.79 3.53
N ASN A 62 9.64 -5.24 4.77
CA ASN A 62 9.82 -6.64 5.14
C ASN A 62 8.73 -7.52 4.51
N HIS A 63 7.47 -7.08 4.47
CA HIS A 63 6.40 -7.76 3.74
C HIS A 63 6.72 -7.84 2.24
N PHE A 64 7.09 -6.74 1.61
CA PHE A 64 7.54 -6.71 0.21
C PHE A 64 8.64 -7.74 -0.07
N ARG A 65 9.66 -7.82 0.80
CA ARG A 65 10.74 -8.82 0.67
C ARG A 65 10.22 -10.25 0.74
N GLN A 66 9.23 -10.54 1.59
CA GLN A 66 8.64 -11.88 1.69
C GLN A 66 7.89 -12.25 0.40
N VAL A 67 7.07 -11.34 -0.11
CA VAL A 67 6.33 -11.55 -1.37
C VAL A 67 7.29 -11.67 -2.55
N TYR A 68 8.34 -10.85 -2.60
CA TYR A 68 9.36 -10.92 -3.63
C TYR A 68 10.06 -12.29 -3.69
N ARG A 69 10.35 -12.90 -2.54
CA ARG A 69 10.88 -14.28 -2.50
C ARG A 69 9.92 -15.30 -3.10
N LEU A 70 8.61 -15.13 -2.92
CA LEU A 70 7.60 -15.99 -3.54
C LEU A 70 7.54 -15.79 -5.06
N ILE A 71 7.65 -14.54 -5.51
CA ILE A 71 7.73 -14.17 -6.93
C ILE A 71 8.97 -14.83 -7.57
N GLU A 72 10.15 -14.69 -6.96
CA GLU A 72 11.39 -15.32 -7.44
C GLU A 72 11.28 -16.85 -7.46
N ALA A 73 10.75 -17.46 -6.40
CA ALA A 73 10.58 -18.91 -6.32
C ALA A 73 9.62 -19.46 -7.40
N ARG A 74 8.74 -18.62 -7.94
CA ARG A 74 7.83 -18.94 -9.04
C ARG A 74 8.39 -18.60 -10.43
N GLY A 75 9.61 -18.05 -10.51
CA GLY A 75 10.23 -17.64 -11.77
C GLY A 75 9.59 -16.41 -12.41
N LEU A 76 8.85 -15.62 -11.62
CA LEU A 76 8.20 -14.39 -12.06
C LEU A 76 9.15 -13.20 -11.94
N MET A 77 8.83 -12.10 -12.61
CA MET A 77 9.56 -10.85 -12.52
C MET A 77 8.62 -9.72 -12.11
N LEU A 78 9.12 -8.78 -11.31
CA LEU A 78 8.39 -7.56 -10.99
C LEU A 78 8.06 -6.80 -12.28
N THR A 79 6.82 -6.36 -12.40
CA THR A 79 6.34 -5.56 -13.52
C THR A 79 6.43 -4.07 -13.21
N ALA A 80 6.27 -3.25 -14.25
CA ALA A 80 6.15 -1.80 -14.06
C ALA A 80 4.94 -1.46 -13.20
N ASP A 81 5.05 -0.37 -12.44
CA ASP A 81 3.96 0.08 -11.59
C ASP A 81 2.82 0.64 -12.45
N ASP A 82 1.62 0.08 -12.28
CA ASP A 82 0.42 0.58 -12.92
C ASP A 82 -0.38 1.50 -11.98
N LYS A 83 -1.16 2.41 -12.58
CA LYS A 83 -1.99 3.33 -11.80
C LYS A 83 -3.14 2.57 -11.15
N ASP A 84 -3.07 2.49 -9.82
CA ASP A 84 -4.16 1.94 -9.02
C ASP A 84 -5.40 2.86 -9.04
N PRO A 85 -6.52 2.44 -9.67
CA PRO A 85 -7.72 3.26 -9.76
C PRO A 85 -8.39 3.47 -8.39
N TYR A 86 -8.25 2.52 -7.47
CA TYR A 86 -8.85 2.55 -6.13
C TYR A 86 -8.16 3.59 -5.25
N VAL A 87 -6.84 3.51 -5.10
CA VAL A 87 -6.07 4.48 -4.30
C VAL A 87 -6.21 5.89 -4.89
N ASN A 88 -6.24 6.02 -6.21
CA ASN A 88 -6.44 7.31 -6.86
C ASN A 88 -7.87 7.86 -6.68
N ALA A 89 -8.89 7.01 -6.61
CA ALA A 89 -10.24 7.44 -6.26
C ALA A 89 -10.33 7.93 -4.80
N LEU A 90 -9.66 7.26 -3.86
CA LEU A 90 -9.58 7.69 -2.47
C LEU A 90 -8.85 9.05 -2.33
N ARG A 91 -7.69 9.18 -2.95
CA ARG A 91 -6.90 10.42 -2.92
C ARG A 91 -7.64 11.63 -3.46
N ARG A 92 -8.57 11.44 -4.40
CA ARG A 92 -9.43 12.51 -4.95
C ARG A 92 -10.47 13.02 -3.96
N ARG A 93 -10.78 12.27 -2.90
CA ARG A 93 -11.75 12.66 -1.86
C ARG A 93 -11.12 13.37 -0.67
N MET A 94 -9.79 13.39 -0.57
CA MET A 94 -9.08 14.05 0.53
C MET A 94 -9.20 15.57 0.41
N ASP A 95 -9.52 16.23 1.52
CA ASP A 95 -9.40 17.67 1.68
C ASP A 95 -7.92 18.06 1.74
N LYS A 96 -7.52 18.97 0.85
CA LYS A 96 -6.12 19.40 0.72
C LYS A 96 -5.76 20.56 1.66
N THR A 97 -6.67 20.98 2.53
CA THR A 97 -6.40 21.98 3.57
C THR A 97 -5.64 21.37 4.74
N ARG A 98 -4.76 22.17 5.39
CA ARG A 98 -3.59 21.68 6.14
C ARG A 98 -3.89 20.69 7.29
N GLU A 99 -4.90 20.98 8.11
CA GLU A 99 -5.28 20.16 9.25
C GLU A 99 -6.12 18.92 8.84
N PRO A 100 -7.20 19.06 8.04
CA PRO A 100 -7.95 17.92 7.51
C PRO A 100 -7.10 16.95 6.69
N TYR A 101 -6.09 17.46 5.96
CA TYR A 101 -5.26 16.64 5.09
C TYR A 101 -4.45 15.58 5.84
N LEU A 102 -3.95 15.87 7.05
CA LEU A 102 -3.26 14.84 7.84
C LEU A 102 -4.23 13.74 8.26
N LEU A 103 -5.43 14.11 8.72
CA LEU A 103 -6.45 13.15 9.13
C LEU A 103 -6.90 12.27 7.95
N ASP A 104 -7.17 12.90 6.80
CA ASP A 104 -7.58 12.20 5.59
C ASP A 104 -6.50 11.26 5.03
N ARG A 105 -5.22 11.51 5.35
CA ARG A 105 -4.12 10.61 5.00
C ARG A 105 -3.96 9.42 5.93
N LEU A 106 -4.54 9.48 7.12
CA LEU A 106 -4.50 8.40 8.12
C LEU A 106 -5.78 7.54 8.12
N LEU A 107 -6.82 7.94 7.36
CA LEU A 107 -8.10 7.24 7.21
C LEU A 107 -8.14 6.38 5.94
#